data_AF-A0A318ALR6-F1
#
_entry.id   AF-A0A318ALR6-F1
#
_cell.length_a   1.000
_cell.length_b   1.000
_cell.length_c   1.000
_cell.angle_alpha   90.00
_cell.angle_beta   90.00
_cell.angle_gamma   90.00
#
_symmetry.space_group_name_H-M   'P 1'
#
loop_
_entity.id
_entity.type
_entity.pdbx_description
1 polymer ?
#
loop_
_entity_poly.entity_id
_entity_poly.type
_entity_poly.pdbx_seq_one_letter_code
_entity_poly.pdbx_strand_id
1 'polypeptide(L)'
;MTDTEATASPAPAATLDVNGPDFAALVAARLCHDFISPASAIVSGLDLLEDPSAQDMRDDAMSLITSSARKLADLLQFTRVAFGASASAESFDSRELEKLSQQGVFAHVRPSLTWDIAPQSLNKAASRALLNIAQIAASALPAGGAATLRAVVADGRTAITA
;
A
#
# COMPACT_ATOMS: atom_id res chain seq x y z
N MET A 1 15.51 -24.31 -40.13
CA MET A 1 16.07 -23.36 -39.15
C MET A 1 15.17 -23.46 -37.95
N THR A 2 15.54 -24.31 -36.99
CA THR A 2 14.71 -24.69 -35.84
C THR A 2 14.96 -23.71 -34.71
N ASP A 3 13.98 -22.86 -34.43
CA ASP A 3 13.96 -22.01 -33.24
C ASP A 3 13.96 -22.90 -31.99
N THR A 4 15.00 -22.74 -31.18
CA THR A 4 15.14 -23.41 -29.88
C THR A 4 14.52 -22.48 -28.85
N GLU A 5 13.29 -22.78 -28.44
CA GLU A 5 12.67 -22.15 -27.25
C GLU A 5 13.50 -22.52 -26.01
N ALA A 6 14.26 -21.54 -25.52
CA ALA A 6 14.97 -21.66 -24.26
C ALA A 6 13.95 -21.64 -23.10
N THR A 7 13.64 -22.82 -22.57
CA THR A 7 12.85 -22.98 -21.35
C THR A 7 13.68 -22.49 -20.16
N ALA A 8 13.40 -21.27 -19.68
CA ALA A 8 14.04 -20.71 -18.50
C ALA A 8 13.65 -21.55 -17.26
N SER A 9 14.62 -22.29 -16.72
CA SER A 9 14.47 -23.07 -15.49
C SER A 9 14.15 -22.13 -14.31
N PRO A 10 13.16 -22.44 -13.45
CA PRO A 10 12.83 -21.58 -12.32
C PRO A 10 14.03 -21.47 -11.39
N ALA A 11 14.45 -20.22 -11.11
CA ALA A 11 15.51 -19.96 -10.15
C ALA A 11 15.14 -20.60 -8.79
N PRO A 12 16.08 -21.31 -8.13
CA PRO A 12 15.81 -21.90 -6.82
C PRO A 12 15.42 -20.80 -5.84
N ALA A 13 14.34 -21.03 -5.08
CA ALA A 13 13.90 -20.12 -4.04
C ALA A 13 15.01 -20.00 -2.98
N ALA A 14 15.67 -18.85 -2.92
CA ALA A 14 16.68 -18.59 -1.91
C ALA A 14 16.05 -18.70 -0.52
N THR A 15 16.59 -19.58 0.32
CA THR A 15 16.23 -19.65 1.73
C THR A 15 16.86 -18.45 2.42
N LEU A 16 16.09 -17.38 2.58
CA LEU A 16 16.46 -16.28 3.47
C LEU A 16 16.33 -16.82 4.90
N ASP A 17 17.44 -16.92 5.62
CA ASP A 17 17.44 -17.19 7.06
C ASP A 17 16.97 -15.92 7.79
N VAL A 18 15.66 -15.74 7.83
CA VAL A 18 15.02 -14.61 8.50
C VAL A 18 14.58 -15.08 9.87
N ASN A 19 15.16 -14.50 10.94
CA ASN A 19 14.64 -14.69 12.28
C ASN A 19 13.20 -14.17 12.35
N GLY A 20 12.23 -15.08 12.33
CA GLY A 20 10.80 -14.78 12.16
C GLY A 20 10.28 -13.74 13.17
N PRO A 21 10.53 -13.90 14.49
CA PRO A 21 10.22 -12.90 15.49
C PRO A 21 10.80 -11.51 15.21
N ASP A 22 12.09 -11.41 14.88
CA ASP A 22 12.73 -10.11 14.62
C ASP A 22 12.13 -9.43 13.39
N PHE A 23 11.86 -10.20 12.34
CA PHE A 23 11.22 -9.70 11.13
C PHE A 23 9.78 -9.23 11.39
N ALA A 24 9.01 -9.98 12.18
CA ALA A 24 7.67 -9.56 12.60
C ALA A 24 7.73 -8.25 13.41
N ALA A 25 8.74 -8.09 14.27
CA ALA A 25 8.99 -6.85 15.01
C ALA A 25 9.30 -5.67 14.07
N LEU A 26 10.12 -5.87 13.03
CA LEU A 26 10.43 -4.82 12.04
C LEU A 26 9.18 -4.40 11.25
N VAL A 27 8.34 -5.35 10.83
CA VAL A 27 7.07 -5.05 10.17
C VAL A 27 6.14 -4.29 11.12
N ALA A 28 6.00 -4.72 12.37
CA ALA A 28 5.18 -4.03 13.37
C ALA A 28 5.68 -2.59 13.62
N ALA A 29 6.99 -2.40 13.77
CA ALA A 29 7.59 -1.07 13.94
C ALA A 29 7.30 -0.16 12.74
N ARG A 30 7.43 -0.69 11.52
CA ARG A 30 7.14 0.04 10.28
C ARG A 30 5.66 0.42 10.15
N LEU A 31 4.74 -0.44 10.57
CA LEU A 31 3.30 -0.13 10.58
C LEU A 31 2.95 0.91 11.65
N CYS A 32 3.47 0.76 12.87
CA CYS A 32 3.29 1.74 13.94
C CYS A 32 3.77 3.14 13.53
N HIS A 33 4.94 3.22 12.89
CA HIS A 33 5.48 4.48 12.36
C HIS A 33 4.48 5.20 11.44
N ASP A 34 3.86 4.49 10.50
CA ASP A 34 2.92 5.10 9.56
C ASP A 34 1.61 5.52 10.20
N PHE A 35 1.11 4.75 11.17
CA PHE A 35 -0.16 5.04 11.82
C PHE A 35 -0.06 6.14 12.86
N ILE A 36 1.09 6.30 13.51
CA ILE A 36 1.30 7.32 14.55
C ILE A 36 1.08 8.72 13.99
N SER A 37 1.57 9.02 12.79
CA SER A 37 1.45 10.37 12.21
C SER A 37 -0.01 10.86 12.11
N PRO A 38 -0.94 10.18 11.42
CA PRO A 38 -2.33 10.60 11.39
C PRO A 38 -3.04 10.43 12.75
N ALA A 39 -2.67 9.44 13.58
CA ALA A 39 -3.27 9.29 14.91
C ALA A 39 -2.95 10.49 15.83
N SER A 40 -1.70 10.93 15.87
CA SER A 40 -1.27 12.10 16.65
C SER A 40 -1.90 13.39 16.14
N ALA A 41 -2.07 13.55 14.82
CA ALA A 41 -2.74 14.72 14.26
C ALA A 41 -4.23 14.83 14.68
N ILE A 42 -4.92 13.69 14.84
CA ILE A 42 -6.29 13.66 15.39
C ILE A 42 -6.29 14.17 16.84
N VAL A 43 -5.36 13.68 17.67
CA VAL A 43 -5.22 14.12 19.07
C VAL A 43 -4.93 15.62 19.15
N SER A 44 -3.98 16.12 18.36
CA SER A 44 -3.66 17.55 18.32
C SER A 44 -4.85 18.41 17.86
N GLY A 45 -5.66 17.92 16.92
CA GLY A 45 -6.89 18.59 16.54
C GLY A 45 -7.92 18.65 17.67
N LEU A 46 -8.05 17.57 18.46
CA LEU A 46 -8.92 17.58 19.64
C LEU A 46 -8.42 18.55 20.71
N ASP A 47 -7.11 18.59 20.96
CA ASP A 47 -6.49 19.52 21.91
C ASP A 47 -6.79 20.98 21.53
N LEU A 48 -6.73 21.33 20.23
CA LEU A 48 -7.08 22.66 19.72
C LEU A 48 -8.56 23.00 19.92
N LEU A 49 -9.46 22.02 19.82
CA LEU A 49 -10.90 22.25 20.07
C LEU A 49 -11.20 22.52 21.55
N GLU A 50 -10.42 21.90 22.43
CA GLU A 50 -10.54 22.04 23.89
C GLU A 50 -9.89 23.32 24.42
N ASP A 51 -8.89 23.88 23.72
CA ASP A 51 -8.17 25.08 24.13
C ASP A 51 -9.03 26.36 23.99
N PRO A 52 -9.41 27.02 25.12
CA PRO A 52 -10.21 28.25 25.09
C PRO A 52 -9.50 29.44 24.42
N SER A 53 -8.19 29.35 24.18
CA SER A 53 -7.40 30.36 23.48
C SER A 53 -7.31 30.14 21.97
N ALA A 54 -7.64 28.94 21.47
CA ALA A 54 -7.54 28.56 20.04
C ALA A 54 -8.91 28.51 19.33
N GLN A 55 -9.88 29.26 19.82
CA GLN A 55 -11.29 29.19 19.41
C GLN A 55 -11.53 29.65 17.97
N ASP A 56 -10.61 30.45 17.43
CA ASP A 56 -10.54 30.88 16.03
C ASP A 56 -10.04 29.79 15.08
N MET A 57 -9.35 28.76 15.59
CA MET A 57 -8.81 27.63 14.82
C MET A 57 -9.74 26.41 14.75
N ARG A 58 -10.98 26.51 15.24
CA ARG A 58 -11.91 25.37 15.31
C ARG A 58 -12.11 24.64 13.98
N ASP A 59 -12.32 25.39 12.90
CA ASP A 59 -12.59 24.81 11.59
C ASP A 59 -11.36 24.09 11.03
N ASP A 60 -10.17 24.68 11.24
CA ASP A 60 -8.89 24.06 10.88
C ASP A 60 -8.62 22.79 11.70
N ALA A 61 -8.92 22.82 13.01
CA ALA A 61 -8.81 21.65 13.88
C ALA A 61 -9.75 20.52 13.44
N MET A 62 -11.00 20.84 13.09
CA MET A 62 -11.95 19.86 12.56
C MET A 62 -11.52 19.29 11.20
N SER A 63 -10.95 20.14 10.33
CA SER A 63 -10.37 19.73 9.05
C SER A 63 -9.17 18.80 9.24
N LEU A 64 -8.28 19.10 10.19
CA LEU A 64 -7.14 18.27 10.57
C LEU A 64 -7.59 16.89 11.07
N ILE A 65 -8.56 16.85 11.99
CA ILE A 65 -9.14 15.59 12.49
C ILE A 65 -9.71 14.77 11.34
N THR A 66 -10.54 15.39 10.50
CA THR A 66 -11.27 14.69 9.43
C THR A 66 -10.31 14.11 8.38
N SER A 67 -9.34 14.92 7.93
CA SER A 67 -8.34 14.48 6.95
C SER A 67 -7.42 13.40 7.51
N SER A 68 -7.02 13.51 8.78
CA SER A 68 -6.14 12.53 9.45
C SER A 68 -6.86 11.21 9.72
N ALA A 69 -8.13 11.25 10.13
CA ALA A 69 -8.97 10.06 10.30
C ALA A 69 -9.18 9.32 8.97
N ARG A 70 -9.41 10.05 7.87
CA ARG A 70 -9.50 9.47 6.53
C ARG A 70 -8.19 8.80 6.12
N LYS A 71 -7.06 9.50 6.27
CA LYS A 71 -5.73 8.95 6.01
C LYS A 71 -5.46 7.68 6.80
N LEU A 72 -5.79 7.66 8.09
CA LEU A 72 -5.64 6.47 8.93
C LEU A 72 -6.51 5.31 8.44
N ALA A 73 -7.77 5.57 8.09
CA ALA A 73 -8.68 4.56 7.56
C ALA A 73 -8.19 3.96 6.23
N ASP A 74 -7.66 4.80 5.33
CA ASP A 74 -7.11 4.37 4.05
C ASP A 74 -5.86 3.49 4.25
N LEU A 75 -4.93 3.92 5.13
CA LEU A 75 -3.73 3.17 5.48
C LEU A 75 -4.06 1.79 6.09
N LEU A 76 -5.06 1.73 6.97
CA LEU A 76 -5.51 0.48 7.58
C LEU A 76 -6.15 -0.47 6.56
N GLN A 77 -6.98 0.04 5.65
CA GLN A 77 -7.59 -0.78 4.59
C GLN A 77 -6.53 -1.37 3.66
N PHE A 78 -5.54 -0.58 3.25
CA PHE A 78 -4.41 -1.05 2.46
C PHE A 78 -3.58 -2.09 3.23
N THR A 79 -3.19 -1.79 4.47
CA THR A 79 -2.35 -2.66 5.30
C THR A 79 -2.99 -4.02 5.50
N ARG A 80 -4.31 -4.06 5.70
CA ARG A 80 -5.06 -5.31 5.91
C ARG A 80 -4.88 -6.30 4.76
N VAL A 81 -4.74 -5.83 3.53
CA VAL A 81 -4.54 -6.69 2.35
C VAL A 81 -3.05 -6.87 2.04
N ALA A 82 -2.25 -5.80 2.11
CA ALA A 82 -0.82 -5.84 1.78
C ALA A 82 0.00 -6.69 2.77
N PHE A 83 -0.26 -6.55 4.07
CA PHE A 83 0.52 -7.17 5.15
C PHE A 83 -0.29 -8.17 5.99
N GLY A 84 -1.61 -8.03 6.04
CA GLY A 84 -2.47 -8.85 6.90
C GLY A 84 -2.51 -10.33 6.50
N ALA A 85 -2.40 -11.21 7.51
CA ALA A 85 -2.42 -12.67 7.34
C ALA A 85 -3.79 -13.21 6.84
N SER A 86 -4.88 -12.51 7.16
CA SER A 86 -6.25 -13.02 7.11
C SER A 86 -7.14 -12.41 6.02
N ALA A 87 -6.57 -12.00 4.89
CA ALA A 87 -7.42 -11.85 3.71
C ALA A 87 -7.96 -13.26 3.38
N SER A 88 -9.18 -13.55 3.84
CA SER A 88 -9.88 -14.84 3.71
C SER A 88 -10.22 -15.15 2.25
N ALA A 89 -10.22 -14.11 1.41
CA ALA A 89 -10.36 -14.22 -0.02
C ALA A 89 -9.11 -14.86 -0.64
N GLU A 90 -9.33 -15.90 -1.44
CA GLU A 90 -8.28 -16.55 -2.25
C GLU A 90 -7.87 -15.70 -3.46
N SER A 91 -8.75 -14.78 -3.88
CA SER A 91 -8.52 -13.86 -4.99
C SER A 91 -9.16 -12.49 -4.75
N PHE A 92 -8.67 -11.49 -5.47
CA PHE A 92 -9.10 -10.09 -5.38
C PHE A 92 -9.40 -9.56 -6.77
N ASP A 93 -10.44 -8.72 -6.86
CA ASP A 93 -10.67 -7.91 -8.04
C ASP A 93 -9.60 -6.82 -8.14
N SER A 94 -8.90 -6.75 -9.28
CA SER A 94 -7.91 -5.71 -9.58
C SER A 94 -8.42 -4.27 -9.32
N ARG A 95 -9.71 -3.99 -9.51
CA ARG A 95 -10.30 -2.67 -9.25
C ARG A 95 -10.32 -2.31 -7.77
N GLU A 96 -10.49 -3.30 -6.90
CA GLU A 96 -10.38 -3.08 -5.45
C GLU A 96 -8.92 -2.84 -5.07
N LEU A 97 -7.98 -3.53 -5.70
CA LEU A 97 -6.54 -3.30 -5.48
C LEU A 97 -6.09 -1.92 -5.99
N GLU A 98 -6.66 -1.44 -7.10
CA GLU A 98 -6.48 -0.08 -7.60
C GLU A 98 -6.90 0.94 -6.55
N LYS A 99 -8.14 0.80 -6.05
CA LYS A 99 -8.69 1.66 -5.01
C LYS A 99 -7.83 1.66 -3.75
N LEU A 100 -7.40 0.49 -3.27
CA LEU A 100 -6.54 0.37 -2.10
C LEU A 100 -5.17 1.03 -2.32
N SER A 101 -4.58 0.88 -3.52
CA SER A 101 -3.32 1.54 -3.87
C SER A 101 -3.48 3.06 -3.91
N GLN A 102 -4.54 3.53 -4.57
CA GLN A 102 -4.78 4.95 -4.75
C GLN A 102 -5.10 5.65 -3.44
N GLN A 103 -5.99 5.08 -2.62
CA GLN A 103 -6.41 5.66 -1.34
C GLN A 103 -5.37 5.45 -0.25
N GLY A 104 -4.84 4.23 -0.10
CA GLY A 104 -3.94 3.86 0.98
C GLY A 104 -2.50 4.34 0.80
N VAL A 105 -2.09 4.70 -0.42
CA VAL A 105 -0.73 5.15 -0.71
C VAL A 105 -0.75 6.51 -1.42
N PHE A 106 -1.25 6.57 -2.66
CA PHE A 106 -0.99 7.69 -3.55
C PHE A 106 -1.75 8.99 -3.21
N ALA A 107 -2.89 8.90 -2.51
CA ALA A 107 -3.65 10.07 -2.06
C ALA A 107 -2.91 10.91 -1.02
N HIS A 108 -1.90 10.34 -0.35
CA HIS A 108 -1.21 10.96 0.79
C HIS A 108 0.25 11.30 0.50
N VAL A 109 0.68 11.18 -0.75
CA VAL A 109 2.06 11.43 -1.22
C VAL A 109 2.05 12.26 -2.51
N ARG A 110 3.23 12.74 -2.94
CA ARG A 110 3.39 13.54 -4.15
C ARG A 110 3.19 12.79 -5.49
N PRO A 111 3.73 11.58 -5.71
CA PRO A 111 3.57 10.91 -7.00
C PRO A 111 2.12 10.52 -7.26
N SER A 112 1.76 10.39 -8.53
CA SER A 112 0.47 9.85 -8.97
C SER A 112 0.58 8.37 -9.37
N LEU A 113 -0.56 7.68 -9.37
CA LEU A 113 -0.69 6.30 -9.84
C LEU A 113 -1.37 6.29 -11.21
N THR A 114 -0.73 5.64 -12.17
CA THR A 114 -1.37 5.19 -13.42
C THR A 114 -1.62 3.70 -13.30
N TRP A 115 -2.89 3.31 -13.31
CA TRP A 115 -3.30 1.91 -13.23
C TRP A 115 -3.56 1.36 -14.64
N ASP A 116 -2.63 0.55 -15.15
CA ASP A 116 -2.72 -0.07 -16.47
C ASP A 116 -2.82 -1.60 -16.34
N ILE A 117 -3.86 -2.00 -15.61
CA ILE A 117 -4.22 -3.40 -15.35
C ILE A 117 -5.69 -3.55 -15.73
N ALA A 118 -5.96 -4.35 -16.76
CA ALA A 118 -7.33 -4.65 -17.16
C ALA A 118 -8.10 -5.32 -15.99
N PRO A 119 -9.41 -5.04 -15.84
CA PRO A 119 -10.23 -5.67 -14.80
C PRO A 119 -10.15 -7.19 -14.84
N GLN A 120 -9.55 -7.78 -13.81
CA GLN A 120 -9.32 -9.21 -13.69
C GLN A 120 -9.25 -9.64 -12.23
N SER A 121 -9.35 -10.95 -12.00
CA SER A 121 -9.12 -11.56 -10.68
C SER A 121 -7.65 -11.91 -10.52
N LEU A 122 -7.03 -11.45 -9.43
CA LEU A 122 -5.66 -11.78 -9.06
C LEU A 122 -5.67 -12.68 -7.83
N ASN A 123 -4.83 -13.71 -7.82
CA ASN A 123 -4.69 -14.56 -6.63
C ASN A 123 -4.09 -13.77 -5.46
N LYS A 124 -4.21 -14.33 -4.25
CA LYS A 124 -3.71 -13.70 -3.00
C LYS A 124 -2.23 -13.30 -3.06
N ALA A 125 -1.37 -14.09 -3.68
CA ALA A 125 0.07 -13.79 -3.76
C ALA A 125 0.34 -12.59 -4.67
N ALA A 126 -0.24 -12.58 -5.88
CA ALA A 126 -0.13 -11.48 -6.82
C ALA A 126 -0.73 -10.18 -6.26
N SER A 127 -1.86 -10.27 -5.56
CA SER A 127 -2.52 -9.12 -4.94
C SER A 127 -1.65 -8.45 -3.88
N ARG A 128 -1.03 -9.26 -2.99
CA ARG A 128 -0.09 -8.75 -1.98
C ARG A 128 1.15 -8.14 -2.60
N ALA A 129 1.71 -8.80 -3.61
CA ALA A 129 2.88 -8.30 -4.33
C ALA A 129 2.58 -6.95 -5.00
N LEU A 130 1.45 -6.85 -5.71
CA LEU A 130 1.04 -5.64 -6.40
C LEU A 130 0.91 -4.43 -5.46
N LEU A 131 0.23 -4.60 -4.32
CA LEU A 131 0.06 -3.53 -3.33
C LEU A 131 1.41 -3.07 -2.75
N ASN A 132 2.28 -4.01 -2.38
CA ASN A 132 3.61 -3.67 -1.85
C ASN A 132 4.49 -2.99 -2.91
N ILE A 133 4.43 -3.45 -4.16
CA ILE A 133 5.13 -2.82 -5.29
C ILE A 133 4.61 -1.39 -5.52
N ALA A 134 3.30 -1.16 -5.45
CA ALA A 134 2.70 0.17 -5.54
C ALA A 134 3.28 1.14 -4.50
N GLN A 135 3.40 0.69 -3.25
CA GLN A 135 3.96 1.48 -2.16
C GLN A 135 5.46 1.75 -2.34
N ILE A 136 6.22 0.76 -2.82
CA ILE A 136 7.66 0.91 -3.12
C ILE A 136 7.85 1.91 -4.27
N ALA A 137 7.06 1.81 -5.34
CA ALA A 137 7.12 2.71 -6.49
C ALA A 137 6.82 4.16 -6.10
N ALA A 138 5.81 4.39 -5.25
CA ALA A 138 5.53 5.72 -4.70
C ALA A 138 6.74 6.25 -3.89
N SER A 139 7.33 5.40 -3.04
CA SER A 139 8.46 5.78 -2.19
C SER A 139 9.74 6.05 -3.00
N ALA A 140 9.87 5.46 -4.18
CA ALA A 140 10.98 5.71 -5.11
C ALA A 140 10.91 7.06 -5.83
N LEU A 141 9.80 7.80 -5.68
CA LEU A 141 9.54 9.09 -6.35
C LEU A 141 9.44 10.25 -5.32
N PRO A 142 10.50 10.57 -4.56
CA PRO A 142 10.43 11.56 -3.47
C PRO A 142 10.13 12.98 -3.99
N ALA A 143 10.50 13.28 -5.23
CA ALA A 143 10.24 14.57 -5.88
C ALA A 143 8.87 14.62 -6.61
N GLY A 144 8.07 13.55 -6.54
CA GLY A 144 6.87 13.36 -7.36
C GLY A 144 7.19 12.68 -8.70
N GLY A 145 6.17 12.59 -9.57
CA GLY A 145 6.20 11.82 -10.81
C GLY A 145 4.95 10.94 -10.94
N ALA A 146 5.00 9.96 -11.84
CA ALA A 146 3.93 8.98 -12.02
C ALA A 146 4.49 7.55 -11.97
N ALA A 147 3.90 6.70 -11.13
CA ALA A 147 4.16 5.26 -11.13
C ALA A 147 3.12 4.57 -12.03
N THR A 148 3.55 3.68 -12.94
CA THR A 148 2.63 2.97 -13.85
C THR A 148 2.60 1.50 -13.53
N LEU A 149 1.54 1.03 -12.88
CA LEU A 149 1.39 -0.39 -12.57
C LEU A 149 0.78 -1.13 -13.75
N ARG A 150 1.43 -2.25 -14.14
CA ARG A 150 0.91 -3.21 -15.10
C ARG A 150 0.97 -4.62 -14.51
N ALA A 151 0.01 -5.46 -14.87
CA ALA A 151 0.00 -6.86 -14.50
C ALA A 151 -0.57 -7.72 -15.63
N VAL A 152 0.15 -8.78 -15.98
CA VAL A 152 -0.23 -9.73 -17.03
C VAL A 152 -0.25 -11.13 -16.43
N VAL A 153 -1.35 -11.85 -16.65
CA VAL A 153 -1.49 -13.26 -16.27
C VAL A 153 -1.26 -14.12 -17.51
N ALA A 154 -0.22 -14.94 -17.49
CA ALA A 154 0.14 -15.85 -18.58
C ALA A 154 0.79 -17.12 -18.01
N ASP A 155 0.48 -18.28 -18.58
CA ASP A 155 1.09 -19.58 -18.22
C ASP A 155 1.07 -19.89 -16.71
N GLY A 156 -0.02 -19.55 -16.03
CA GLY A 156 -0.18 -19.75 -14.59
C GLY A 156 0.67 -18.83 -13.72
N ARG A 157 1.31 -17.82 -14.30
CA ARG A 157 2.12 -16.81 -13.62
C ARG A 157 1.47 -15.43 -13.74
N THR A 158 1.77 -14.56 -12.78
CA THR A 158 1.44 -13.13 -12.85
C THR A 158 2.73 -12.33 -12.89
N ALA A 159 2.97 -11.63 -14.00
CA ALA A 159 4.06 -10.66 -14.12
C ALA A 159 3.55 -9.27 -13.73
N ILE A 160 4.28 -8.55 -12.86
CA ILE A 160 3.93 -7.21 -12.38
C ILE A 160 5.09 -6.26 -12.68
N THR A 161 4.80 -5.06 -13.18
CA THR A 161 5.78 -3.99 -13.42
C THR A 161 5.27 -2.66 -12.87
N ALA A 162 6.19 -1.77 -12.45
CA ALA A 162 5.88 -0.49 -11.81
C ALA A 162 6.80 0.64 -12.28
#